data_AF-D7TK70-F1
#
_entry.id   AF-D7TK70-F1
#
_cell.length_a   1.000
_cell.length_b   1.000
_cell.length_c   1.000
_cell.angle_alpha   90.00
_cell.angle_beta   90.00
_cell.angle_gamma   90.00
#
_symmetry.space_group_name_H-M   'P 1'
#
loop_
_entity.id
_entity.type
_entity.pdbx_description
1 polymer ?
#
loop_
_entity_poly.entity_id
_entity_poly.type
_entity_poly.pdbx_seq_one_letter_code
_entity_poly.pdbx_strand_id
1 'polypeptide(L)'
;MIQEKNLIKENQIDLSIPPVRLGEKEEVTYEAVITAVRKVVRLNRAIQAKDGHWPAKNAGPLFFAPPLIMVLYLIGTLNIALTPKHIVLELLRYITNHQNEDGGWGFHIEGYSTMLGTTLSYISMRILGVGPDDKALAAGRKWILDCGGATYSPSWGKCYLLVFGLYEWSGCNPLPPKFWLFPSFLPMHLGKQYAVPVYLFTCLCRIYTTQDFSHPLLIWFYN
;
A
#
# COMPACT_ATOMS: atom_id res chain seq x y z
N MET A 1 0.54 -14.92 -7.66
CA MET A 1 0.94 -16.31 -7.40
C MET A 1 -0.19 -17.24 -6.95
N ILE A 2 -0.90 -16.99 -5.83
CA ILE A 2 -1.99 -17.91 -5.40
C ILE A 2 -3.20 -17.85 -6.36
N GLN A 3 -3.64 -16.64 -6.72
CA GLN A 3 -4.78 -16.44 -7.63
C GLN A 3 -4.53 -17.03 -9.03
N GLU A 4 -3.38 -16.78 -9.63
CA GLU A 4 -3.03 -17.33 -10.95
C GLU A 4 -3.00 -18.87 -10.94
N LYS A 5 -2.46 -19.48 -9.87
CA LYS A 5 -2.46 -20.94 -9.71
C LYS A 5 -3.89 -21.50 -9.65
N ASN A 6 -4.80 -20.80 -8.98
CA ASN A 6 -6.21 -21.20 -8.93
C ASN A 6 -6.86 -21.10 -10.31
N LEU A 7 -6.64 -20.00 -11.04
CA LEU A 7 -7.19 -19.81 -12.39
C LEU A 7 -6.68 -20.87 -13.38
N ILE A 8 -5.38 -21.18 -13.35
CA ILE A 8 -4.79 -22.24 -14.17
C ILE A 8 -5.48 -23.58 -13.90
N LYS A 9 -5.72 -23.90 -12.62
CA LYS A 9 -6.42 -25.12 -12.21
C LYS A 9 -7.88 -25.13 -12.67
N GLU A 10 -8.58 -24.01 -12.57
CA GLU A 10 -9.99 -23.88 -12.95
C GLU A 10 -10.21 -23.96 -14.46
N ASN A 11 -9.36 -23.29 -15.24
CA ASN A 11 -9.50 -23.20 -16.70
C ASN A 11 -9.03 -24.47 -17.44
N GLN A 12 -8.24 -25.33 -16.78
CA GLN A 12 -7.82 -26.64 -17.29
C GLN A 12 -7.16 -26.57 -18.69
N ILE A 13 -6.42 -25.49 -18.97
CA ILE A 13 -5.71 -25.32 -20.23
C ILE A 13 -4.43 -26.15 -20.22
N ASP A 14 -4.16 -26.86 -21.31
CA ASP A 14 -2.94 -27.64 -21.49
C ASP A 14 -1.70 -26.74 -21.64
N LEU A 15 -0.86 -26.70 -20.61
CA LEU A 15 0.39 -25.93 -20.55
C LEU A 15 1.64 -26.79 -20.83
N SER A 16 1.50 -27.98 -21.41
CA SER A 16 2.61 -28.94 -21.64
C SER A 16 3.65 -28.48 -22.66
N ILE A 17 3.41 -27.40 -23.42
CA ILE A 17 4.37 -26.90 -24.42
C ILE A 17 5.71 -26.58 -23.73
N PRO A 18 6.83 -27.21 -24.14
CA PRO A 18 8.12 -26.98 -23.50
C PRO A 18 8.61 -25.54 -23.74
N PRO A 19 9.35 -24.95 -22.79
CA PRO A 19 9.95 -23.64 -22.99
C PRO A 19 11.05 -23.71 -24.04
N VAL A 20 11.03 -22.80 -25.01
CA VAL A 20 12.17 -22.59 -25.90
C VAL A 20 13.09 -21.54 -25.26
N ARG A 21 14.36 -21.89 -25.08
CA ARG A 21 15.40 -20.98 -24.59
C ARG A 21 16.53 -21.00 -25.62
N LEU A 22 16.81 -19.85 -26.21
CA LEU A 22 17.92 -19.67 -27.14
C LEU A 22 19.13 -19.16 -26.38
N GLY A 23 20.32 -19.63 -26.73
CA GLY A 23 21.59 -19.06 -26.26
C GLY A 23 21.88 -17.69 -26.89
N GLU A 24 22.83 -16.93 -26.32
CA GLU A 24 23.17 -15.57 -26.79
C GLU A 24 23.60 -15.49 -28.26
N LYS A 25 24.07 -16.60 -28.85
CA LYS A 25 24.59 -16.67 -30.23
C LYS A 25 23.75 -17.58 -31.14
N GLU A 26 22.63 -18.11 -30.67
CA GLU A 26 21.74 -18.94 -31.48
C GLU A 26 20.83 -18.08 -32.36
N GLU A 27 20.64 -18.50 -33.61
CA GLU A 27 19.76 -17.82 -34.55
C GLU A 27 18.28 -18.05 -34.18
N VAL A 28 17.48 -16.99 -34.21
CA VAL A 28 16.04 -17.06 -33.92
C VAL A 28 15.32 -17.70 -35.10
N THR A 29 14.87 -18.95 -34.92
CA THR A 29 14.11 -19.67 -35.95
C THR A 29 12.61 -19.39 -35.86
N TYR A 30 11.91 -19.51 -36.99
CA TYR A 30 10.46 -19.37 -37.06
C TYR A 30 9.73 -20.34 -36.11
N GLU A 31 10.21 -21.58 -36.00
CA GLU A 31 9.66 -22.60 -35.11
C GLU A 31 9.82 -22.24 -33.63
N ALA A 32 10.97 -21.66 -33.26
CA ALA A 32 11.20 -21.17 -31.91
C ALA A 32 10.18 -20.07 -31.55
N VAL A 33 9.93 -19.14 -32.46
CA VAL A 33 8.96 -18.05 -32.28
C VAL A 33 7.53 -18.61 -32.16
N ILE A 34 7.10 -19.47 -33.09
CA ILE A 34 5.75 -20.05 -33.04
C ILE A 34 5.52 -20.82 -31.73
N THR A 35 6.50 -21.61 -31.30
CA THR A 35 6.40 -22.39 -30.06
C THR A 35 6.27 -21.47 -28.85
N ALA A 36 7.07 -20.41 -28.78
CA ALA A 36 7.00 -19.41 -27.72
C ALA A 36 5.64 -18.69 -27.69
N VAL A 37 5.16 -18.21 -28.85
CA VAL A 37 3.86 -17.52 -28.96
C VAL A 37 2.74 -18.46 -28.55
N ARG A 38 2.71 -19.70 -29.06
CA ARG A 38 1.68 -20.68 -28.71
C ARG A 38 1.67 -20.96 -27.22
N LYS A 39 2.84 -21.06 -26.59
CA LYS A 39 2.96 -21.23 -25.12
C LYS A 39 2.39 -20.03 -24.35
N VAL A 40 2.73 -18.80 -24.75
CA VAL A 40 2.25 -17.58 -24.10
C VAL A 40 0.74 -17.41 -24.28
N VAL A 41 0.18 -17.71 -25.46
CA VAL A 41 -1.26 -17.66 -25.71
C VAL A 41 -2.00 -18.65 -24.81
N ARG A 42 -1.49 -19.88 -24.67
CA ARG A 42 -2.09 -20.87 -23.77
C ARG A 42 -2.00 -20.44 -22.30
N LEU A 43 -0.86 -19.88 -21.88
CA LEU A 43 -0.73 -19.34 -20.53
C LEU A 43 -1.72 -18.20 -20.27
N ASN A 44 -1.82 -17.22 -21.18
CA ASN A 44 -2.78 -16.12 -21.05
C ASN A 44 -4.22 -16.62 -20.95
N ARG A 45 -4.60 -17.61 -21.76
CA ARG A 45 -5.92 -18.25 -21.66
C ARG A 45 -6.10 -18.95 -20.31
N ALA A 46 -5.07 -19.60 -19.78
CA ALA A 46 -5.12 -20.30 -18.50
C ALA A 46 -5.31 -19.36 -17.30
N ILE A 47 -4.86 -18.11 -17.39
CA ILE A 47 -5.01 -17.10 -16.32
C ILE A 47 -6.16 -16.11 -16.57
N GLN A 48 -6.99 -16.32 -17.59
CA GLN A 48 -8.15 -15.48 -17.85
C GLN A 48 -9.27 -15.78 -16.85
N ALA A 49 -9.91 -14.76 -16.29
CA ALA A 49 -11.08 -14.92 -15.44
C ALA A 49 -12.34 -15.26 -16.27
N LYS A 50 -13.38 -15.78 -15.61
CA LYS A 50 -14.61 -16.27 -16.27
C LYS A 50 -15.38 -15.19 -17.04
N ASP A 51 -15.27 -13.94 -16.64
CA ASP A 51 -15.84 -12.74 -17.26
C ASP A 51 -14.91 -12.13 -18.34
N GLY A 52 -13.77 -12.77 -18.62
CA GLY A 52 -12.89 -12.43 -19.72
C GLY A 52 -11.72 -11.50 -19.38
N HIS A 53 -11.64 -10.95 -18.16
CA HIS A 53 -10.52 -10.08 -17.76
C HIS A 53 -9.28 -10.89 -17.32
N TRP A 54 -8.13 -10.21 -17.18
CA TRP A 54 -6.90 -10.78 -16.64
C TRP A 54 -6.58 -10.16 -15.27
N PRO A 55 -6.89 -10.85 -14.17
CA PRO A 55 -6.56 -10.33 -12.86
C PRO A 55 -5.04 -10.37 -12.68
N ALA A 56 -4.48 -9.24 -12.28
CA ALA A 56 -3.06 -9.09 -12.00
C ALA A 56 -2.85 -8.48 -10.62
N LYS A 57 -1.74 -8.85 -9.97
CA LYS A 57 -1.33 -8.22 -8.72
C LYS A 57 -0.87 -6.79 -9.03
N ASN A 58 -1.70 -5.80 -8.71
CA ASN A 58 -1.29 -4.40 -8.74
C ASN A 58 -0.77 -3.99 -7.36
N ALA A 59 0.49 -4.36 -7.08
CA ALA A 59 1.20 -3.98 -5.86
C ALA A 59 2.40 -3.10 -6.21
N GLY A 60 2.93 -2.41 -5.21
CA GLY A 60 4.07 -1.52 -5.40
C GLY A 60 4.12 -0.54 -4.24
N PRO A 61 3.18 0.39 -4.15
CA PRO A 61 3.09 1.33 -3.04
C PRO A 61 2.89 0.66 -1.67
N LEU A 62 3.70 1.07 -0.69
CA LEU A 62 3.55 0.65 0.71
C LEU A 62 2.67 1.61 1.52
N PHE A 63 2.05 2.60 0.88
CA PHE A 63 1.10 3.52 1.50
C PHE A 63 -0.37 3.22 1.13
N PHE A 64 -0.69 2.00 0.70
CA PHE A 64 -2.08 1.55 0.55
C PHE A 64 -2.51 0.60 1.68
N ALA A 65 -1.77 -0.49 1.89
CA ALA A 65 -2.14 -1.48 2.90
C ALA A 65 -2.09 -0.93 4.34
N PRO A 66 -1.04 -0.21 4.78
CA PRO A 66 -1.02 0.34 6.14
C PRO A 66 -2.14 1.37 6.38
N PRO A 67 -2.39 2.38 5.51
CA PRO A 67 -3.53 3.27 5.67
C PRO A 67 -4.90 2.59 5.66
N LEU A 68 -5.09 1.52 4.88
CA LEU A 68 -6.34 0.76 4.90
C LEU A 68 -6.60 0.15 6.29
N ILE A 69 -5.60 -0.48 6.88
CA ILE A 69 -5.67 -1.04 8.24
C ILE A 69 -6.03 0.05 9.24
N MET A 70 -5.34 1.20 9.14
CA MET A 70 -5.58 2.35 10.01
C MET A 70 -7.03 2.85 9.90
N VAL A 71 -7.52 3.08 8.68
CA VAL A 71 -8.90 3.56 8.46
C VAL A 71 -9.93 2.57 8.97
N LEU A 72 -9.78 1.26 8.66
CA LEU A 72 -10.70 0.22 9.12
C LEU A 72 -10.74 0.12 10.65
N TYR A 73 -9.60 0.32 11.31
CA TYR A 73 -9.53 0.39 12.76
C TYR A 73 -10.26 1.64 13.30
N LEU A 74 -9.99 2.81 12.71
CA LEU A 74 -10.61 4.08 13.11
C LEU A 74 -12.15 4.04 13.05
N ILE A 75 -12.72 3.41 12.02
CA ILE A 75 -14.17 3.29 11.85
C ILE A 75 -14.78 2.07 12.56
N GLY A 76 -13.98 1.28 13.28
CA GLY A 76 -14.43 0.12 14.05
C GLY A 76 -14.86 -1.10 13.21
N THR A 77 -14.49 -1.17 11.93
CA THR A 77 -14.91 -2.25 11.01
C THR A 77 -13.79 -3.22 10.65
N LEU A 78 -12.61 -3.11 11.29
CA LEU A 78 -11.46 -3.97 11.01
C LEU A 78 -11.82 -5.47 11.01
N ASN A 79 -12.50 -5.94 12.05
CA ASN A 79 -12.90 -7.35 12.20
C ASN A 79 -14.13 -7.74 11.35
N ILE A 80 -14.82 -6.76 10.76
CA ILE A 80 -15.97 -6.98 9.87
C ILE A 80 -15.46 -7.11 8.43
N ALA A 81 -14.59 -6.19 8.00
CA ALA A 81 -14.03 -6.14 6.67
C ALA A 81 -12.94 -7.20 6.45
N LEU A 82 -12.16 -7.51 7.48
CA LEU A 82 -11.04 -8.44 7.40
C LEU A 82 -11.20 -9.57 8.42
N THR A 83 -11.17 -10.80 7.91
CA THR A 83 -11.17 -11.99 8.78
C THR A 83 -9.83 -12.09 9.52
N PRO A 84 -9.76 -12.80 10.67
CA PRO A 84 -8.50 -13.06 11.36
C PRO A 84 -7.44 -13.68 10.45
N LYS A 85 -7.86 -14.52 9.49
CA LYS A 85 -6.98 -15.09 8.47
C LYS A 85 -6.37 -14.03 7.55
N HIS A 86 -7.17 -13.07 7.07
CA HIS A 86 -6.68 -11.96 6.24
C HIS A 86 -5.70 -11.07 7.01
N ILE A 87 -6.05 -10.74 8.25
CA ILE A 87 -5.26 -9.88 9.12
C ILE A 87 -3.91 -10.52 9.47
N VAL A 88 -3.95 -11.71 10.06
CA VAL A 88 -2.78 -12.33 10.69
C VAL A 88 -1.87 -12.99 9.67
N LEU A 89 -2.41 -13.67 8.66
CA LEU A 89 -1.57 -14.46 7.74
C LEU A 89 -1.11 -13.69 6.50
N GLU A 90 -1.90 -12.73 6.03
CA GLU A 90 -1.64 -12.10 4.73
C GLU A 90 -1.13 -10.66 4.88
N LEU A 91 -1.77 -9.82 5.70
CA LEU A 91 -1.35 -8.42 5.87
C LEU A 91 -0.08 -8.29 6.69
N LEU A 92 0.01 -8.95 7.86
CA LEU A 92 1.26 -8.94 8.63
C LEU A 92 2.42 -9.54 7.83
N ARG A 93 2.19 -10.69 7.18
CA ARG A 93 3.21 -11.30 6.30
C ARG A 93 3.61 -10.35 5.17
N TYR A 94 2.66 -9.66 4.55
CA TYR A 94 2.97 -8.69 3.51
C TYR A 94 3.83 -7.55 4.06
N ILE A 95 3.48 -6.94 5.19
CA ILE A 95 4.26 -5.84 5.76
C ILE A 95 5.65 -6.35 6.15
N THR A 96 5.77 -7.45 6.90
CA THR A 96 7.06 -8.00 7.34
C THR A 96 7.97 -8.39 6.17
N ASN A 97 7.42 -8.98 5.09
CA ASN A 97 8.21 -9.39 3.93
C ASN A 97 8.82 -8.22 3.13
N HIS A 98 8.30 -7.01 3.30
CA HIS A 98 8.82 -5.81 2.63
C HIS A 98 9.54 -4.87 3.62
N GLN A 99 9.90 -5.37 4.79
CA GLN A 99 10.83 -4.67 5.67
C GLN A 99 12.23 -4.77 5.07
N ASN A 100 12.92 -3.64 5.00
CA ASN A 100 14.30 -3.57 4.52
C ASN A 100 15.26 -4.09 5.59
N GLU A 101 16.49 -4.43 5.18
CA GLU A 101 17.53 -4.93 6.08
C GLU A 101 17.90 -3.96 7.21
N ASP A 102 17.71 -2.65 6.97
CA ASP A 102 17.92 -1.59 7.96
C ASP A 102 16.80 -1.50 9.02
N GLY A 103 15.75 -2.32 8.88
CA GLY A 103 14.59 -2.35 9.77
C GLY A 103 13.46 -1.39 9.37
N GLY A 104 13.64 -0.56 8.35
CA GLY A 104 12.62 0.38 7.88
C GLY A 104 11.73 -0.19 6.77
N TRP A 105 10.79 0.65 6.31
CA TRP A 105 9.95 0.38 5.14
C TRP A 105 9.97 1.55 4.16
N GLY A 106 9.99 1.22 2.87
CA GLY A 106 10.02 2.21 1.80
C GLY A 106 8.67 2.83 1.47
N PHE A 107 8.71 3.79 0.53
CA PHE A 107 7.50 4.35 -0.08
C PHE A 107 6.80 3.32 -0.99
N HIS A 108 7.58 2.41 -1.56
CA HIS A 108 7.14 1.24 -2.32
C HIS A 108 8.00 0.03 -1.94
N ILE A 109 7.56 -1.17 -2.33
CA ILE A 109 8.13 -2.47 -1.94
C ILE A 109 9.60 -2.70 -2.37
N GLU A 110 10.07 -1.95 -3.35
CA GLU A 110 11.46 -2.00 -3.86
C GLU A 110 12.27 -0.76 -3.44
N GLY A 111 11.70 0.12 -2.63
CA GLY A 111 12.29 1.40 -2.25
C GLY A 111 13.08 1.31 -0.95
N TYR A 112 14.07 2.18 -0.83
CA TYR A 112 14.75 2.44 0.45
C TYR A 112 13.78 2.89 1.53
N SER A 113 14.15 2.64 2.78
CA SER A 113 13.36 3.01 3.94
C SER A 113 13.08 4.51 4.00
N THR A 114 11.82 4.86 4.28
CA THR A 114 11.35 6.24 4.37
C THR A 114 10.64 6.47 5.69
N MET A 115 10.64 7.71 6.18
CA MET A 115 9.90 8.03 7.41
C MET A 115 8.40 7.76 7.27
N LEU A 116 7.82 8.06 6.11
CA LEU A 116 6.40 7.77 5.83
C LEU A 116 6.11 6.27 5.87
N GLY A 117 6.82 5.48 5.06
CA GLY A 117 6.62 4.03 4.95
C GLY A 117 6.82 3.34 6.28
N THR A 118 7.94 3.63 6.96
CA THR A 118 8.28 3.01 8.25
C THR A 118 7.28 3.36 9.33
N THR A 119 6.88 4.64 9.45
CA THR A 119 5.93 5.08 10.48
C THR A 119 4.56 4.43 10.27
N LEU A 120 4.05 4.42 9.04
CA LEU A 120 2.73 3.84 8.76
C LEU A 120 2.75 2.31 8.95
N SER A 121 3.77 1.61 8.46
CA SER A 121 3.92 0.16 8.67
C SER A 121 3.99 -0.18 10.16
N TYR A 122 4.79 0.56 10.95
CA TYR A 122 4.91 0.36 12.39
C TYR A 122 3.55 0.52 13.09
N ILE A 123 2.83 1.61 12.82
CA ILE A 123 1.51 1.85 13.43
C ILE A 123 0.51 0.76 13.04
N SER A 124 0.48 0.37 11.76
CA SER A 124 -0.42 -0.68 11.30
C SER A 124 -0.13 -2.02 11.95
N MET A 125 1.14 -2.42 12.11
CA MET A 125 1.46 -3.66 12.82
C MET A 125 1.07 -3.59 14.31
N ARG A 126 1.23 -2.43 14.98
CA ARG A 126 0.71 -2.23 16.35
C ARG A 126 -0.81 -2.39 16.42
N ILE A 127 -1.54 -1.80 15.47
CA ILE A 127 -3.02 -1.92 15.37
C ILE A 127 -3.44 -3.38 15.19
N LEU A 128 -2.67 -4.17 14.43
CA LEU A 128 -2.91 -5.59 14.23
C LEU A 128 -2.50 -6.48 15.42
N GLY A 129 -2.05 -5.88 16.53
CA GLY A 129 -1.76 -6.57 17.78
C GLY A 129 -0.33 -7.09 17.92
N VAL A 130 0.60 -6.68 17.05
CA VAL A 130 2.02 -7.04 17.21
C VAL A 130 2.61 -6.23 18.36
N GLY A 131 3.22 -6.93 19.31
CA GLY A 131 3.82 -6.32 20.51
C GLY A 131 5.08 -5.49 20.20
N PRO A 132 5.44 -4.53 21.07
CA PRO A 132 6.61 -3.66 20.87
C PRO A 132 7.94 -4.41 20.80
N ASP A 133 8.04 -5.56 21.46
CA ASP A 133 9.26 -6.38 21.55
C ASP A 133 9.44 -7.34 20.36
N ASP A 134 8.47 -7.37 19.42
CA ASP A 134 8.64 -8.12 18.18
C ASP A 134 9.86 -7.59 17.41
N LYS A 135 10.66 -8.51 16.86
CA LYS A 135 11.94 -8.18 16.21
C LYS A 135 11.75 -7.16 15.07
N ALA A 136 10.70 -7.30 14.26
CA ALA A 136 10.44 -6.38 13.15
C ALA A 136 10.01 -5.01 13.67
N LEU A 137 9.13 -4.95 14.67
CA LEU A 137 8.69 -3.67 15.25
C LEU A 137 9.81 -2.95 15.99
N ALA A 138 10.62 -3.68 16.76
CA ALA A 138 11.74 -3.11 17.49
C ALA A 138 12.76 -2.48 16.51
N ALA A 139 13.06 -3.16 15.41
CA ALA A 139 13.92 -2.64 14.34
C ALA A 139 13.31 -1.39 13.68
N GLY A 140 12.02 -1.43 13.33
CA GLY A 140 11.32 -0.28 12.76
C GLY A 140 11.27 0.93 13.70
N ARG A 141 11.00 0.70 14.99
CA ARG A 141 11.02 1.75 16.02
C ARG A 141 12.41 2.36 16.15
N LYS A 142 13.45 1.53 16.20
CA LYS A 142 14.84 1.98 16.24
C LYS A 142 15.15 2.85 15.02
N TRP A 143 14.81 2.38 13.83
CA TRP A 143 15.01 3.13 12.59
C TRP A 143 14.31 4.50 12.62
N ILE A 144 13.04 4.56 13.07
CA ILE A 144 12.30 5.82 13.20
C ILE A 144 13.04 6.79 14.12
N LEU A 145 13.52 6.32 15.28
CA LEU A 145 14.23 7.16 16.25
C LEU A 145 15.58 7.64 15.73
N ASP A 146 16.36 6.74 15.13
CA ASP A 146 17.69 7.04 14.57
C ASP A 146 17.60 8.03 13.39
N CYS A 147 16.50 8.00 12.63
CA CYS A 147 16.24 8.89 11.49
C CYS A 147 15.47 10.18 11.85
N GLY A 148 15.43 10.59 13.12
CA GLY A 148 14.90 11.89 13.55
C GLY A 148 13.45 11.89 14.03
N GLY A 149 12.79 10.74 14.02
CA GLY A 149 11.44 10.54 14.55
C GLY A 149 10.31 10.79 13.54
N ALA A 150 9.11 10.32 13.89
CA ALA A 150 7.93 10.36 13.03
C ALA A 150 7.51 11.78 12.57
N THR A 151 7.98 12.83 13.25
CA THR A 151 7.74 14.24 12.88
C THR A 151 8.41 14.65 11.57
N TYR A 152 9.43 13.91 11.11
CA TYR A 152 10.07 14.06 9.80
C TYR A 152 9.26 13.46 8.65
N SER A 153 8.12 12.81 8.95
CA SER A 153 7.23 12.32 7.90
C SER A 153 6.71 13.48 7.02
N PRO A 154 6.54 13.28 5.71
CA PRO A 154 5.87 14.24 4.83
C PRO A 154 4.46 14.59 5.33
N SER A 155 3.92 15.71 4.83
CA SER A 155 2.61 16.27 5.25
C SER A 155 1.48 15.24 5.24
N TRP A 156 1.42 14.36 4.24
CA TRP A 156 0.38 13.32 4.15
C TRP A 156 0.52 12.25 5.25
N GLY A 157 1.74 11.93 5.68
CA GLY A 157 1.94 11.04 6.83
C GLY A 157 1.54 11.68 8.14
N LYS A 158 1.82 12.98 8.31
CA LYS A 158 1.34 13.75 9.46
C LYS A 158 -0.19 13.77 9.54
N CYS A 159 -0.87 13.78 8.39
CA CYS A 159 -2.33 13.63 8.33
C CYS A 159 -2.84 12.29 8.88
N TYR A 160 -2.07 11.21 8.77
CA TYR A 160 -2.44 9.96 9.44
C TYR A 160 -2.19 10.06 10.95
N LEU A 161 -1.01 10.55 11.35
CA LEU A 161 -0.66 10.67 12.77
C LEU A 161 -1.64 11.53 13.57
N LEU A 162 -2.08 12.65 13.00
CA LEU A 162 -3.00 13.56 13.67
C LEU A 162 -4.37 12.90 13.94
N VAL A 163 -4.86 12.06 13.02
CA VAL A 163 -6.18 11.40 13.13
C VAL A 163 -6.20 10.39 14.30
N PHE A 164 -5.03 9.83 14.60
CA PHE A 164 -4.81 8.93 15.73
C PHE A 164 -4.34 9.64 17.01
N GLY A 165 -4.33 10.98 17.02
CA GLY A 165 -3.86 11.77 18.15
C GLY A 165 -2.37 11.62 18.46
N LEU A 166 -1.56 11.14 17.50
CA LEU A 166 -0.12 10.94 17.64
C LEU A 166 0.70 12.17 17.24
N TYR A 167 0.04 13.20 16.71
CA TYR A 167 0.67 14.44 16.25
C TYR A 167 -0.32 15.60 16.39
N GLU A 168 0.17 16.79 16.74
CA GLU A 168 -0.69 17.95 16.94
C GLU A 168 -1.20 18.53 15.61
N TRP A 169 -2.46 18.99 15.59
CA TRP A 169 -3.06 19.66 14.43
C TRP A 169 -2.28 20.89 13.98
N SER A 170 -1.70 21.64 14.93
CA SER A 170 -0.86 22.81 14.72
C SER A 170 0.41 22.52 13.91
N GLY A 171 0.90 21.27 13.94
CA GLY A 171 2.11 20.85 13.26
C GLY A 171 1.94 20.52 11.77
N CYS A 172 0.71 20.62 11.25
CA CYS A 172 0.38 20.39 9.84
C CYS A 172 0.17 21.72 9.12
N ASN A 173 0.64 21.79 7.86
CA ASN A 173 0.30 22.93 7.01
C ASN A 173 -1.23 23.01 6.85
N PRO A 174 -1.82 24.21 6.93
CA PRO A 174 -3.27 24.36 6.83
C PRO A 174 -3.75 23.88 5.47
N LEU A 175 -4.87 23.16 5.48
CA LEU A 175 -5.57 22.68 4.28
C LEU A 175 -6.90 23.43 4.15
N PRO A 176 -6.90 24.68 3.66
CA PRO A 176 -8.10 25.51 3.69
C PRO A 176 -9.12 25.02 2.64
N PRO A 177 -10.37 24.72 3.03
CA PRO A 177 -11.41 24.33 2.07
C PRO A 177 -11.79 25.46 1.10
N LYS A 178 -11.38 26.70 1.40
CA LYS A 178 -11.68 27.91 0.63
C LYS A 178 -11.20 27.85 -0.83
N PHE A 179 -10.26 26.98 -1.19
CA PHE A 179 -9.86 26.78 -2.59
C PHE A 179 -11.01 26.29 -3.48
N TRP A 180 -12.03 25.63 -2.90
CA TRP A 180 -13.27 25.28 -3.59
C TRP A 180 -14.16 26.48 -3.92
N LEU A 181 -13.99 27.59 -3.19
CA LEU A 181 -14.77 28.82 -3.36
C LEU A 181 -14.12 29.80 -4.34
N PHE A 182 -12.93 29.49 -4.85
CA PHE A 182 -12.26 30.35 -5.82
C PHE A 182 -13.08 30.41 -7.12
N PRO A 183 -13.10 31.55 -7.82
CA PRO A 183 -13.66 31.60 -9.16
C PRO A 183 -12.95 30.62 -10.10
N SER A 184 -13.72 29.92 -10.93
CA SER A 184 -13.19 28.90 -11.86
C SER A 184 -12.17 29.44 -12.85
N PHE A 185 -12.15 30.75 -13.10
CA PHE A 185 -11.16 31.38 -13.99
C PHE A 185 -9.75 31.43 -13.40
N LEU A 186 -9.57 31.35 -12.08
CA LEU A 186 -8.23 31.39 -11.46
C LEU A 186 -7.43 30.09 -11.73
N PRO A 187 -6.09 30.15 -11.86
CA PRO A 187 -5.26 28.96 -12.07
C PRO A 187 -5.30 27.96 -10.90
N MET A 188 -5.44 28.47 -9.67
CA MET A 188 -5.46 27.66 -8.45
C MET A 188 -6.81 26.99 -8.17
N HIS A 189 -7.82 27.20 -9.01
CA HIS A 189 -9.13 26.57 -8.84
C HIS A 189 -8.99 25.04 -8.92
N LEU A 190 -9.54 24.32 -7.94
CA LEU A 190 -9.37 22.87 -7.83
C LEU A 190 -9.94 22.10 -9.03
N GLY A 191 -10.97 22.63 -9.70
CA GLY A 191 -11.51 22.04 -10.94
C GLY A 191 -10.54 22.06 -12.14
N LYS A 192 -9.40 22.76 -12.04
CA LYS A 192 -8.33 22.75 -13.07
C LYS A 192 -7.15 21.86 -12.68
N GLN A 193 -7.15 21.32 -11.47
CA GLN A 193 -6.07 20.46 -10.97
C GLN A 193 -6.32 19.01 -11.36
N TYR A 194 -5.27 18.19 -11.30
CA TYR A 194 -5.40 16.76 -11.56
C TYR A 194 -6.36 16.12 -10.55
N ALA A 195 -7.25 15.24 -11.02
CA ALA A 195 -8.38 14.74 -10.24
C ALA A 195 -7.94 14.06 -8.93
N VAL A 196 -6.88 13.24 -8.96
CA VAL A 196 -6.44 12.45 -7.80
C VAL A 196 -6.05 13.34 -6.60
N PRO A 197 -5.15 14.34 -6.74
CA PRO A 197 -4.88 15.32 -5.68
C PRO A 197 -6.11 16.05 -5.16
N VAL A 198 -7.08 16.37 -6.03
CA VAL A 198 -8.31 17.09 -5.64
C VAL A 198 -9.15 16.26 -4.69
N TYR A 199 -9.35 14.97 -4.97
CA TYR A 199 -10.08 14.06 -4.08
C TYR A 199 -9.39 13.94 -2.72
N LEU A 200 -8.08 13.68 -2.71
CA LEU A 200 -7.32 13.55 -1.46
C LEU A 200 -7.35 14.85 -0.64
N PHE A 201 -7.11 15.99 -1.30
CA PHE A 201 -7.12 17.31 -0.67
C PHE A 201 -8.49 17.61 -0.04
N THR A 202 -9.58 17.28 -0.73
CA THR A 202 -10.94 17.55 -0.24
C THR A 202 -11.27 16.76 1.02
N CYS A 203 -10.93 15.47 1.04
CA CYS A 203 -11.09 14.65 2.23
C CYS A 203 -10.26 15.18 3.41
N LEU A 204 -8.99 15.54 3.14
CA LEU A 204 -8.12 16.08 4.18
C LEU A 204 -8.57 17.46 4.68
N CYS A 205 -9.09 18.33 3.81
CA CYS A 205 -9.70 19.61 4.22
C CYS A 205 -10.85 19.38 5.20
N ARG A 206 -11.74 18.43 4.89
CA ARG A 206 -12.88 18.10 5.77
C ARG A 206 -12.41 17.60 7.13
N ILE A 207 -11.40 16.74 7.18
CA ILE A 207 -10.82 16.22 8.42
C ILE A 207 -10.14 17.35 9.22
N TYR A 208 -9.36 18.19 8.53
CA TYR A 208 -8.63 19.30 9.15
C TYR A 208 -9.54 20.38 9.71
N THR A 209 -10.65 20.70 9.03
CA THR A 209 -11.56 21.75 9.47
C THR A 209 -12.42 21.36 10.65
N THR A 210 -12.79 20.08 10.74
CA THR A 210 -13.59 19.63 11.88
C THR A 210 -12.77 19.39 13.12
N GLN A 211 -11.56 18.86 12.98
CA GLN A 211 -10.77 18.35 14.10
C GLN A 211 -11.55 17.32 14.95
N ASP A 212 -12.57 16.67 14.37
CA ASP A 212 -13.48 15.73 15.07
C ASP A 212 -12.83 14.37 15.35
N PHE A 213 -11.61 14.13 14.86
CA PHE A 213 -10.91 12.85 14.97
C PHE A 213 -9.73 12.95 15.92
N SER A 214 -9.97 12.63 17.17
CA SER A 214 -8.90 12.33 18.12
C SER A 214 -9.22 10.99 18.79
N HIS A 215 -9.15 9.90 18.03
CA HIS A 215 -9.20 8.56 18.63
C HIS A 215 -7.88 8.34 19.35
N PRO A 216 -7.84 8.27 20.70
CA PRO A 216 -6.58 8.22 21.42
C PRO A 216 -5.99 6.81 21.31
N LEU A 217 -5.21 6.55 20.26
CA LEU A 217 -4.26 5.44 20.27
C LEU A 217 -3.12 5.66 21.29
N LEU A 218 -3.02 6.86 21.86
CA LEU A 218 -2.02 7.29 22.85
C LEU A 218 -1.79 6.29 23.98
N ILE A 219 -2.81 5.56 24.44
CA ILE A 219 -2.69 4.63 25.59
C ILE A 219 -1.86 3.37 25.23
N TRP A 220 -1.79 3.01 23.94
CA TRP A 220 -1.12 1.80 23.49
C TRP A 220 0.35 2.00 23.08
N PHE A 221 0.78 3.22 22.72
CA PHE A 221 2.13 3.43 22.18
C PHE A 221 3.22 3.59 23.24
N TYR A 222 2.87 4.01 24.46
CA TYR A 222 3.81 4.22 25.57
C TYR A 222 3.97 3.01 26.50
N ASN A 223 3.11 1.99 26.35
CA ASN A 223 3.21 0.69 27.03
C ASN A 223 3.63 -0.41 26.03
#